data_AF-X1Q184-F1
#
_entry.id   AF-X1Q184-F1
#
_cell.length_a   1.000
_cell.length_b   1.000
_cell.length_c   1.000
_cell.angle_alpha   90.00
_cell.angle_beta   90.00
_cell.angle_gamma   90.00
#
_symmetry.space_group_name_H-M   'P 1'
#
loop_
_entity.id
_entity.type
_entity.pdbx_description
1 polymer ?
#
loop_
_entity_poly.entity_id
_entity_poly.type
_entity_poly.pdbx_seq_one_letter_code
_entity_poly.pdbx_strand_id
1 'polypeptide(L)'
;PVNLIAEGVKRGDLRAMIQEKMRREGTCCRCIRCREVGHVHYKLGLNPNPDDIKLVVERYRASEGEELFLSFEDVKHDILIGLLRLREPSAKAHRPEAKATRSMLVRELHVYGPLVQVGEAARANEWQ
;
A
#
# COMPACT_ATOMS: atom_id res chain seq x y z
N PRO A 1 5.08 -15.63 -23.36
CA PRO A 1 6.23 -14.79 -23.79
C PRO A 1 5.74 -13.82 -24.89
N VAL A 2 6.36 -12.65 -25.04
CA VAL A 2 5.85 -11.58 -25.95
C VAL A 2 5.72 -12.01 -27.41
N ASN A 3 6.40 -13.08 -27.82
CA ASN A 3 6.28 -13.70 -29.14
C ASN A 3 4.92 -14.38 -29.41
N LEU A 4 4.08 -14.61 -28.40
CA LEU A 4 2.74 -15.20 -28.56
C LEU A 4 1.63 -14.14 -28.70
N ILE A 5 1.97 -12.86 -28.62
CA ILE A 5 1.01 -11.77 -28.66
C ILE A 5 0.68 -11.45 -30.13
N ALA A 6 -0.54 -11.79 -30.55
CA ALA A 6 -1.03 -11.48 -31.89
C ALA A 6 -1.12 -9.96 -32.14
N GLU A 7 -1.66 -9.21 -31.19
CA GLU A 7 -1.75 -7.74 -31.25
C GLU A 7 -1.76 -7.12 -29.83
N GLY A 8 -1.37 -5.85 -29.70
CA GLY A 8 -1.33 -5.12 -28.43
C GLY A 8 0.08 -4.90 -27.88
N VAL A 9 0.21 -4.83 -26.55
CA VAL A 9 1.47 -4.46 -25.87
C VAL A 9 2.50 -5.57 -26.01
N LYS A 10 3.58 -5.30 -26.76
CA LYS A 10 4.69 -6.25 -26.99
C LYS A 10 5.90 -6.01 -26.07
N ARG A 11 5.76 -5.15 -25.07
CA ARG A 11 6.80 -4.78 -24.08
C ARG A 11 6.47 -5.32 -22.69
N GLY A 12 7.49 -5.75 -21.95
CA GLY A 12 7.35 -6.26 -20.58
C GLY A 12 7.47 -5.20 -19.48
N ASP A 13 7.82 -3.95 -19.81
CA ASP A 13 8.25 -2.92 -18.85
C ASP A 13 7.29 -1.72 -18.76
N LEU A 14 5.99 -1.94 -19.06
CA LEU A 14 4.98 -0.88 -19.11
C LEU A 14 4.92 -0.02 -17.83
N ARG A 15 5.11 -0.61 -16.65
CA ARG A 15 5.17 0.11 -15.36
C ARG A 15 6.26 1.18 -15.36
N ALA A 16 7.46 0.84 -15.84
CA ALA A 16 8.59 1.77 -15.90
C ALA A 16 8.31 2.90 -16.89
N MET A 17 7.70 2.59 -18.04
CA MET A 17 7.30 3.60 -19.02
C MET A 17 6.31 4.62 -18.45
N ILE A 18 5.31 4.16 -17.69
CA ILE A 18 4.33 5.05 -17.06
C ILE A 18 4.97 5.91 -15.97
N GLN A 19 5.85 5.34 -15.14
CA GLN A 19 6.58 6.11 -14.12
C GLN A 19 7.46 7.20 -14.73
N GLU A 20 8.13 6.89 -15.84
CA GLU A 20 8.91 7.86 -16.62
C GLU A 20 8.03 9.00 -17.13
N LYS A 21 6.89 8.67 -17.73
CA LYS A 21 5.94 9.65 -18.25
C LYS A 21 5.41 10.57 -17.14
N MET A 22 4.96 10.00 -16.02
CA MET A 22 4.46 10.77 -14.88
C MET A 22 5.50 11.77 -14.37
N ARG A 23 6.78 11.35 -14.29
CA ARG A 23 7.87 12.23 -13.87
C ARG A 23 8.09 13.40 -14.83
N ARG A 24 8.04 13.15 -16.14
CA ARG A 24 8.14 14.22 -17.16
C ARG A 24 6.98 15.20 -17.08
N GLU A 25 5.81 14.72 -16.71
CA GLU A 25 4.60 15.53 -16.51
C GLU A 25 4.51 16.18 -15.11
N GLY A 26 5.51 15.94 -14.23
CA GLY A 26 5.53 16.50 -12.88
C GLY A 26 4.48 15.91 -11.93
N THR A 27 3.92 14.74 -12.25
CA THR A 27 2.93 14.05 -11.40
C THR A 27 3.56 12.90 -10.61
N CYS A 28 2.99 12.61 -9.45
CA CYS A 28 3.44 11.51 -8.58
C CYS A 28 2.33 10.51 -8.28
N CYS A 29 2.70 9.26 -8.07
CA CYS A 29 1.76 8.20 -7.72
C CYS A 29 1.72 8.03 -6.20
N ARG A 30 0.55 8.22 -5.59
CA ARG A 30 0.34 8.14 -4.13
C ARG A 30 -0.32 6.83 -3.67
N CYS A 31 -0.25 5.77 -4.47
CA CYS A 31 -0.79 4.48 -4.05
C CYS A 31 0.10 3.84 -2.98
N ILE A 32 -0.47 2.92 -2.19
CA ILE A 32 0.20 2.15 -1.14
C ILE A 32 1.58 1.66 -1.59
N ARG A 33 1.66 0.97 -2.74
CA ARG A 33 2.92 0.40 -3.27
C ARG A 33 4.01 1.44 -3.57
N CYS A 34 3.63 2.65 -4.02
CA CYS A 34 4.63 3.67 -4.32
C CYS A 34 5.17 4.34 -3.07
N ARG A 35 4.39 4.31 -1.98
CA ARG A 35 4.68 4.95 -0.70
C ARG A 35 5.27 4.00 0.35
N GLU A 36 5.09 2.69 0.20
CA GLU A 36 5.59 1.72 1.19
C GLU A 36 7.11 1.89 1.43
N VAL A 37 7.48 1.86 2.71
CA VAL A 37 8.84 2.16 3.19
C VAL A 37 9.93 1.40 2.42
N GLY A 38 9.68 0.14 2.13
CA GLY A 38 10.59 -0.72 1.39
C GLY A 38 10.84 -0.28 -0.05
N HIS A 39 9.76 0.04 -0.76
CA HIS A 39 9.84 0.46 -2.15
C HIS A 39 10.43 1.87 -2.27
N VAL A 40 10.10 2.76 -1.33
CA VAL A 40 10.71 4.10 -1.24
C VAL A 40 12.20 4.00 -0.97
N HIS A 41 12.61 3.19 0.01
CA HIS A 41 14.02 2.96 0.31
C HIS A 41 14.77 2.42 -0.92
N TYR A 42 14.24 1.37 -1.56
CA TYR A 42 14.86 0.75 -2.73
C TYR A 42 14.96 1.70 -3.95
N LYS A 43 13.95 2.54 -4.20
CA LYS A 43 13.91 3.40 -5.39
C LYS A 43 14.55 4.78 -5.20
N LEU A 44 14.46 5.34 -4.00
CA LEU A 44 14.84 6.73 -3.71
C LEU A 44 15.94 6.84 -2.64
N GLY A 45 16.29 5.75 -1.95
CA GLY A 45 17.26 5.78 -0.84
C GLY A 45 16.79 6.56 0.38
N LEU A 46 15.49 6.84 0.48
CA LEU A 46 14.89 7.61 1.56
C LEU A 46 14.42 6.68 2.68
N ASN A 47 14.66 7.12 3.92
CA ASN A 47 14.14 6.48 5.13
C ASN A 47 13.14 7.41 5.82
N PRO A 48 12.11 6.87 6.48
CA PRO A 48 11.15 7.66 7.22
C PRO A 48 11.85 8.34 8.40
N ASN A 49 11.49 9.61 8.67
CA ASN A 49 11.92 10.32 9.85
C ASN A 49 10.98 10.00 11.02
N PRO A 50 11.45 9.40 12.14
CA PRO A 50 10.60 9.05 13.28
C PRO A 50 9.76 10.21 13.84
N ASP A 51 10.30 11.43 13.82
CA ASP A 51 9.62 12.63 14.35
C ASP A 51 8.43 13.08 13.50
N ASP A 52 8.39 12.66 12.23
CA ASP A 52 7.36 13.04 11.26
C ASP A 52 6.31 11.93 11.07
N ILE A 53 6.44 10.80 11.77
CA ILE A 53 5.50 9.68 11.70
C ILE A 53 4.21 10.06 12.43
N LYS A 54 3.09 9.98 11.73
CA LYS A 54 1.76 10.25 12.29
C LYS A 54 0.77 9.16 11.91
N LEU A 55 -0.21 8.95 12.79
CA LEU A 55 -1.41 8.20 12.47
C LEU A 55 -2.30 9.05 11.56
N VAL A 56 -2.57 8.57 10.36
CA VAL A 56 -3.51 9.13 9.40
C VAL A 56 -4.75 8.25 9.36
N VAL A 57 -5.93 8.86 9.30
CA VAL A 57 -7.21 8.14 9.22
C VAL A 57 -8.01 8.71 8.06
N GLU A 58 -8.20 7.91 7.02
CA GLU A 58 -9.04 8.23 5.88
C GLU A 58 -10.35 7.43 5.96
N ARG A 59 -11.50 8.12 5.86
CA ARG A 59 -12.82 7.48 5.88
C ARG A 59 -13.47 7.57 4.52
N TYR A 60 -14.00 6.47 4.02
CA TYR A 60 -14.75 6.45 2.75
C TYR A 60 -15.88 5.43 2.78
N ARG A 61 -16.93 5.70 2.01
CA ARG A 61 -18.07 4.78 1.87
C ARG A 61 -17.77 3.73 0.81
N ALA A 62 -18.03 2.46 1.12
CA ALA A 62 -17.88 1.35 0.18
C ALA A 62 -18.91 0.26 0.46
N SER A 63 -19.63 -0.15 -0.59
CA SER A 63 -20.64 -1.22 -0.54
C SER A 63 -21.63 -1.05 0.61
N GLU A 64 -22.22 0.15 0.72
CA GLU A 64 -23.21 0.54 1.75
C GLU A 64 -22.71 0.49 3.20
N GLY A 65 -21.42 0.29 3.42
CA GLY A 65 -20.75 0.42 4.72
C GLY A 65 -19.73 1.56 4.73
N GLU A 66 -19.00 1.68 5.82
CA GLU A 66 -17.91 2.64 5.98
C GLU A 66 -16.57 1.90 6.10
N GLU A 67 -15.56 2.36 5.37
CA GLU A 67 -14.17 1.93 5.52
C GLU A 67 -13.39 3.03 6.21
N LEU A 68 -12.58 2.64 7.19
CA LEU A 68 -11.58 3.46 7.82
C LEU A 68 -10.22 2.87 7.44
N PHE A 69 -9.47 3.60 6.64
CA PHE A 69 -8.08 3.29 6.34
C PHE A 69 -7.19 4.04 7.33
N LEU A 70 -6.64 3.30 8.29
CA LEU A 70 -5.70 3.83 9.26
C LEU A 70 -4.30 3.51 8.75
N SER A 71 -3.41 4.49 8.76
CA SER A 71 -2.02 4.29 8.37
C SER A 71 -1.05 5.05 9.26
N PHE A 72 0.12 4.48 9.48
CA PHE A 72 1.26 5.20 10.02
C PHE A 72 2.13 5.65 8.85
N GLU A 73 2.27 6.96 8.70
CA GLU A 73 2.96 7.57 7.57
C GLU A 73 3.92 8.66 8.05
N ASP A 74 5.11 8.77 7.43
CA ASP A 74 5.90 10.01 7.46
C ASP A 74 5.21 11.02 6.56
N VAL A 75 4.55 12.00 7.17
CA VAL A 75 3.70 12.95 6.44
C VAL A 75 4.48 13.98 5.63
N LYS A 76 5.78 14.15 5.88
CA LYS A 76 6.63 15.07 5.10
C LYS A 76 7.15 14.40 3.84
N HIS A 77 7.56 13.15 3.96
CA HIS A 77 8.14 12.40 2.84
C HIS A 77 7.15 11.50 2.11
N ASP A 78 5.89 11.43 2.56
CA ASP A 78 4.82 10.59 1.99
C ASP A 78 5.19 9.10 1.99
N ILE A 79 5.76 8.62 3.10
CA ILE A 79 6.24 7.23 3.27
C ILE A 79 5.29 6.47 4.19
N LEU A 80 4.76 5.35 3.69
CA LEU A 80 3.84 4.46 4.40
C LEU A 80 4.60 3.34 5.12
N ILE A 81 4.38 3.21 6.42
CA ILE A 81 5.09 2.26 7.29
C ILE A 81 4.19 1.07 7.65
N GLY A 82 2.90 1.32 7.81
CA GLY A 82 1.92 0.28 8.07
C GLY A 82 0.50 0.80 7.89
N LEU A 83 -0.42 -0.12 7.66
CA LEU A 83 -1.83 0.17 7.44
C LEU A 83 -2.75 -0.84 8.13
N LEU A 84 -3.96 -0.38 8.42
CA LEU A 84 -5.07 -1.19 8.90
C LEU A 84 -6.33 -0.78 8.13
N ARG A 85 -7.03 -1.78 7.58
CA ARG A 85 -8.37 -1.59 6.98
C ARG A 85 -9.43 -2.02 7.96
N LEU A 86 -10.14 -1.07 8.53
CA LEU A 86 -11.26 -1.30 9.44
C LEU A 86 -12.56 -1.01 8.72
N ARG A 87 -13.54 -1.90 8.83
CA ARG A 87 -14.84 -1.75 8.18
C ARG A 87 -15.98 -1.74 9.19
N GLU A 88 -16.85 -0.74 9.09
CA GLU A 88 -18.22 -0.83 9.62
C GLU A 88 -19.08 -1.53 8.55
N PRO A 89 -19.54 -2.76 8.79
CA PRO A 89 -20.32 -3.51 7.81
C PRO A 89 -21.70 -2.89 7.59
N SER A 90 -22.25 -3.07 6.40
CA SER A 90 -23.63 -2.65 6.11
C SER A 90 -24.63 -3.62 6.73
N ALA A 91 -25.89 -3.19 6.85
CA ALA A 91 -26.99 -4.04 7.33
C ALA A 91 -27.21 -5.31 6.47
N LYS A 92 -26.64 -5.35 5.26
CA LYS A 92 -26.69 -6.49 4.33
C LYS A 92 -25.59 -7.53 4.58
N ALA A 93 -24.68 -7.32 5.53
CA ALA A 93 -23.63 -8.30 5.85
C ALA A 93 -24.27 -9.66 6.18
N HIS A 94 -23.90 -10.73 5.46
CA HIS A 94 -24.62 -12.01 5.54
C HIS A 94 -24.26 -12.85 6.76
N ARG A 95 -23.05 -12.65 7.32
CA ARG A 95 -22.52 -13.43 8.45
C ARG A 95 -23.27 -13.10 9.75
N PRO A 96 -23.75 -14.10 10.50
CA PRO A 96 -24.48 -13.85 11.75
C PRO A 96 -23.63 -13.12 12.79
N GLU A 97 -22.32 -13.36 12.82
CA GLU A 97 -21.37 -12.71 13.74
C GLU A 97 -21.30 -11.18 13.53
N ALA A 98 -21.56 -10.71 12.31
CA ALA A 98 -21.60 -9.29 11.97
C ALA A 98 -23.01 -8.67 12.09
N LYS A 99 -24.06 -9.48 12.29
CA LYS A 99 -25.45 -9.04 12.47
C LYS A 99 -25.90 -9.03 13.94
N ALA A 100 -25.39 -9.96 14.73
CA ALA A 100 -25.88 -10.21 16.09
C ALA A 100 -25.67 -9.01 17.02
N THR A 101 -24.59 -8.26 16.81
CA THR A 101 -24.25 -7.06 17.56
C THR A 101 -23.59 -6.02 16.65
N ARG A 102 -23.50 -4.77 17.11
CA ARG A 102 -22.70 -3.75 16.41
C ARG A 102 -21.23 -4.18 16.44
N SER A 103 -20.67 -4.50 15.27
CA SER A 103 -19.30 -5.00 15.13
C SER A 103 -18.50 -4.17 14.12
N MET A 104 -17.19 -4.02 14.35
CA MET A 104 -16.23 -3.52 13.35
C MET A 104 -15.37 -4.69 12.87
N LEU A 105 -15.01 -4.71 11.59
CA LEU A 105 -14.24 -5.79 10.98
C LEU A 105 -12.83 -5.30 10.61
N VAL A 106 -11.80 -5.90 11.21
CA VAL A 106 -10.41 -5.72 10.73
C VAL A 106 -10.25 -6.61 9.51
N ARG A 107 -10.16 -6.00 8.32
CA ARG A 107 -10.04 -6.71 7.04
C ARG A 107 -8.60 -7.00 6.65
N GLU A 108 -7.70 -6.12 7.07
CA GLU A 108 -6.28 -6.19 6.79
C GLU A 108 -5.53 -5.43 7.89
N LEU A 109 -4.42 -6.01 8.34
CA LEU A 109 -3.39 -5.34 9.12
C LEU A 109 -2.06 -5.69 8.45
N HIS A 110 -1.32 -4.68 8.02
CA HIS A 110 -0.04 -4.86 7.35
C HIS A 110 0.97 -3.86 7.92
N VAL A 111 2.06 -4.38 8.50
CA VAL A 111 3.20 -3.57 8.92
C VAL A 111 4.37 -3.94 8.02
N TYR A 112 4.94 -2.95 7.34
CA TYR A 112 6.07 -3.20 6.45
C TYR A 112 7.32 -3.43 7.28
N GLY A 113 7.99 -4.53 6.97
CA GLY A 113 9.22 -4.94 7.60
C GLY A 113 10.45 -4.55 6.78
N PRO A 114 11.62 -4.71 7.39
CA PRO A 114 12.90 -4.61 6.70
C PRO A 114 13.02 -5.68 5.62
N LEU A 115 13.27 -5.23 4.38
CA LEU A 115 13.41 -6.08 3.20
C LEU A 115 14.84 -6.57 3.02
N VAL A 116 14.99 -7.84 2.67
CA VAL A 116 16.26 -8.42 2.25
C VAL A 116 16.53 -8.05 0.79
N GLN A 117 17.72 -7.52 0.49
CA GLN A 117 18.09 -7.24 -0.91
C GLN A 117 18.23 -8.54 -1.70
N VAL A 118 17.75 -8.54 -2.94
CA VAL A 118 17.87 -9.70 -3.84
C VAL A 118 19.34 -9.99 -4.11
N GLY A 119 19.81 -11.17 -3.70
CA GLY A 119 21.21 -11.59 -3.82
C GLY A 119 22.01 -11.49 -2.52
N GLU A 120 21.43 -10.92 -1.45
CA GLU A 120 22.02 -10.88 -0.12
C GLU A 120 21.38 -11.91 0.82
N ALA A 121 22.13 -12.33 1.84
CA ALA A 121 21.59 -13.14 2.93
C ALA A 121 20.87 -12.24 3.93
N ALA A 122 19.70 -12.69 4.40
CA ALA A 122 18.92 -11.98 5.41
C ALA A 122 19.77 -11.72 6.67
N ARG A 123 19.86 -10.46 7.10
CA ARG A 123 20.42 -10.13 8.41
C ARG A 123 19.39 -10.45 9.50
N ALA A 124 19.83 -10.53 10.76
CA ALA A 124 18.97 -10.89 11.90
C ALA A 124 17.69 -10.03 12.02
N ASN A 125 17.71 -8.83 11.44
CA ASN A 125 16.62 -7.87 11.48
C ASN A 125 16.00 -7.64 10.10
N GLU A 126 16.12 -8.56 9.12
CA GLU A 126 15.51 -8.45 7.79
C GLU A 126 14.76 -9.75 7.52
N TRP A 127 13.46 -9.69 7.25
CA TRP A 127 12.63 -10.90 7.12
C TRP A 127 11.49 -10.77 6.09
N GLN A 128 11.42 -9.63 5.39
CA GLN A 128 10.57 -9.46 4.21
C GLN A 128 11.36 -9.62 2.91
#